data_AF-A0A6I2GSH1-F1
#
_entry.id   AF-A0A6I2GSH1-F1
#
_cell.length_a   1.000
_cell.length_b   1.000
_cell.length_c   1.000
_cell.angle_alpha   90.00
_cell.angle_beta   90.00
_cell.angle_gamma   90.00
#
_symmetry.space_group_name_H-M   'P 1'
#
loop_
_entity.id
_entity.type
_entity.pdbx_description
1 polymer ?
#
loop_
_entity_poly.entity_id
_entity_poly.type
_entity_poly.pdbx_seq_one_letter_code
_entity_poly.pdbx_strand_id
1 'polypeptide(L)'
;MVVTVNTWGYVPVAGVTHWSAPYEGKFKKPLQGKAFYERLGRKDLVAAYEQRMTAKVVMGVLGGAALVGGGVLMYQGISAEPKLCGLDAPPSCSSSRGMTKAVLGLGAALGGGGLIMGARLMSPHPVSGSQARELADDYNKRLRGELGLEDDGAPKKPAVPPVLQAQLGATVGPQGAGLQLSGTF
;
A
#
# COMPACT_ATOMS: atom_id res chain seq x y z
N MET A 1 10.13 2.98 -30.56
CA MET A 1 10.22 2.63 -29.12
C MET A 1 8.84 2.19 -28.66
N VAL A 2 8.70 1.14 -27.85
CA VAL A 2 7.38 0.63 -27.41
C VAL A 2 7.37 0.63 -25.88
N VAL A 3 6.29 1.12 -25.27
CA VAL A 3 6.07 1.01 -23.82
C VAL A 3 5.29 -0.28 -23.58
N THR A 4 5.80 -1.14 -22.71
CA THR A 4 5.16 -2.43 -22.44
C THR A 4 4.88 -2.59 -20.94
N VAL A 5 3.64 -2.94 -20.61
CA VAL A 5 3.21 -3.24 -19.25
C VAL A 5 2.99 -4.75 -19.13
N ASN A 6 4.02 -5.47 -18.68
CA ASN A 6 3.99 -6.93 -18.53
C ASN A 6 3.40 -7.33 -17.17
N THR A 7 2.33 -8.14 -17.11
CA THR A 7 1.79 -8.71 -15.84
C THR A 7 2.44 -10.03 -15.42
N TRP A 8 3.61 -10.37 -15.96
CA TRP A 8 4.27 -11.63 -15.60
C TRP A 8 5.08 -11.44 -14.32
N GLY A 9 4.36 -11.61 -13.22
CA GLY A 9 4.83 -11.48 -11.83
C GLY A 9 3.62 -11.53 -10.89
N TYR A 10 2.77 -12.55 -11.06
CA TYR A 10 1.61 -12.78 -10.20
C TYR A 10 2.11 -13.38 -8.89
N VAL A 11 2.37 -12.54 -7.89
CA VAL A 11 2.35 -12.96 -6.49
C VAL A 11 0.95 -12.64 -6.00
N PRO A 12 0.11 -13.63 -5.65
CA PRO A 12 -1.25 -13.36 -5.19
C PRO A 12 -1.17 -12.76 -3.79
N VAL A 13 -1.20 -11.44 -3.72
CA VAL A 13 -1.58 -10.72 -2.50
C VAL A 13 -2.97 -10.16 -2.78
N ALA A 14 -3.94 -10.57 -1.97
CA ALA A 14 -5.31 -10.09 -2.05
C ALA A 14 -5.34 -8.55 -2.16
N GLY A 15 -5.99 -8.02 -3.20
CA GLY A 15 -6.10 -6.59 -3.47
C GLY A 15 -5.00 -6.10 -4.42
N VAL A 16 -5.34 -5.94 -5.70
CA VAL A 16 -4.44 -5.39 -6.71
C VAL A 16 -4.26 -3.88 -6.48
N THR A 17 -3.35 -3.53 -5.57
CA THR A 17 -2.87 -2.16 -5.32
C THR A 17 -1.49 -1.90 -5.94
N HIS A 18 -0.91 -2.93 -6.56
CA HIS A 18 0.37 -2.87 -7.26
C HIS A 18 0.17 -3.39 -8.68
N TRP A 19 0.59 -2.62 -9.67
CA TRP A 19 0.94 -3.09 -11.01
C TRP A 19 2.45 -3.29 -11.09
N SER A 20 2.87 -4.26 -11.89
CA SER A 20 4.25 -4.49 -12.25
C SER A 20 4.82 -3.27 -12.99
N ALA A 21 6.07 -2.91 -12.66
CA ALA A 21 6.73 -1.72 -13.18
C ALA A 21 6.63 -1.64 -14.72
N PRO A 22 6.11 -0.54 -15.30
CA PRO A 22 6.14 -0.32 -16.74
C PRO A 22 7.58 -0.28 -17.25
N TYR A 23 7.84 -0.76 -18.48
CA TYR A 23 9.18 -0.74 -19.07
C TYR A 23 9.18 -0.04 -20.44
N GLU A 24 10.23 0.73 -20.72
CA GLU A 24 10.46 1.37 -22.01
C GLU A 24 11.45 0.60 -22.89
N GLY A 25 11.02 0.29 -24.11
CA GLY A 25 11.89 -0.15 -25.21
C GLY A 25 12.53 -1.54 -25.05
N LYS A 26 13.38 -1.89 -26.02
CA LYS A 26 14.10 -3.17 -26.08
C LYS A 26 15.00 -3.41 -24.86
N PHE A 27 15.48 -2.33 -24.23
CA PHE A 27 16.37 -2.36 -23.08
C PHE A 27 15.64 -2.45 -21.73
N LYS A 28 14.31 -2.56 -21.70
CA LYS A 28 13.49 -2.68 -20.48
C LYS A 28 13.86 -1.64 -19.41
N LYS A 29 13.93 -0.35 -19.77
CA LYS A 29 14.16 0.70 -18.76
C LYS A 29 12.94 0.81 -17.85
N PRO A 30 13.04 0.62 -16.52
CA PRO A 30 11.89 0.70 -15.63
C PRO A 30 11.39 2.14 -15.56
N LEU A 31 10.16 2.37 -16.03
CA LEU A 31 9.41 3.61 -15.91
C LEU A 31 8.57 3.53 -14.63
N GLN A 32 9.18 3.84 -13.48
CA GLN A 32 8.48 3.80 -12.19
C GLN A 32 7.75 5.11 -11.89
N GLY A 33 6.53 5.02 -11.35
CA GLY A 33 5.80 6.15 -10.78
C GLY A 33 5.56 7.28 -11.78
N LYS A 34 6.12 8.46 -11.47
CA LYS A 34 5.97 9.71 -12.23
C LYS A 34 6.49 9.61 -13.67
N ALA A 35 7.61 8.91 -13.87
CA ALA A 35 8.27 8.81 -15.18
C ALA A 35 7.37 8.17 -16.25
N PHE A 36 6.47 7.27 -15.86
CA PHE A 36 5.47 6.70 -16.77
C PHE A 36 4.50 7.77 -17.29
N TYR A 37 3.96 8.61 -16.40
CA TYR A 37 3.00 9.64 -16.77
C TYR A 37 3.64 10.81 -17.51
N GLU A 38 4.87 11.19 -17.15
CA GLU A 38 5.67 12.16 -17.89
C GLU A 38 5.93 11.69 -19.32
N ARG A 39 6.27 10.41 -19.50
CA ARG A 39 6.54 9.84 -20.82
C ARG A 39 5.31 9.80 -21.72
N LEU A 40 4.12 9.63 -21.13
CA LEU A 40 2.83 9.69 -21.81
C LEU A 40 2.37 11.13 -22.13
N GLY A 41 3.09 12.16 -21.65
CA GLY A 41 2.71 13.56 -21.81
C GLY A 41 1.50 13.99 -20.96
N ARG A 42 1.10 13.17 -19.97
CA ARG A 42 -0.11 13.35 -19.15
C ARG A 42 0.21 14.08 -17.85
N LYS A 43 0.34 15.42 -17.92
CA LYS A 43 0.62 16.29 -16.75
C LYS A 43 -0.47 16.24 -15.67
N ASP A 44 -1.71 15.97 -16.08
CA ASP A 44 -2.86 15.73 -15.20
C ASP A 44 -2.63 14.54 -14.25
N LEU A 45 -2.14 13.43 -14.80
CA LEU A 45 -1.88 12.19 -14.04
C LEU A 45 -0.63 12.30 -13.17
N VAL A 46 0.35 13.10 -13.60
CA VAL A 46 1.54 13.42 -12.81
C VAL A 46 1.15 14.12 -11.51
N ALA A 47 0.35 15.19 -11.59
CA ALA A 47 -0.08 15.94 -10.41
C ALA A 47 -0.92 15.07 -9.45
N ALA A 48 -1.82 14.24 -9.99
CA ALA A 48 -2.62 13.31 -9.18
C ALA A 48 -1.76 12.25 -8.49
N TYR A 49 -0.72 11.74 -9.17
CA TYR A 49 0.25 10.81 -8.58
C TYR A 49 1.06 11.47 -7.45
N GLU A 50 1.57 12.68 -7.67
CA GLU A 50 2.35 13.41 -6.66
C GLU A 50 1.53 13.71 -5.40
N GLN A 51 0.26 14.11 -5.55
CA GLN A 51 -0.62 14.33 -4.40
C GLN A 51 -0.85 13.05 -3.59
N ARG A 52 -1.14 11.93 -4.26
CA ARG A 52 -1.36 10.63 -3.59
C ARG A 52 -0.09 10.08 -2.97
N MET A 53 1.06 10.27 -3.62
CA MET A 53 2.36 9.87 -3.09
C MET A 53 2.75 10.71 -1.87
N THR A 54 2.55 12.03 -1.93
CA THR A 54 2.77 12.93 -0.78
C THR A 54 1.90 12.51 0.39
N ALA A 55 0.60 12.25 0.18
CA ALA A 55 -0.29 11.78 1.23
C ALA A 55 0.20 10.46 1.86
N LYS A 56 0.63 9.50 1.04
CA LYS A 56 1.18 8.21 1.50
C LYS A 56 2.45 8.39 2.34
N VAL A 57 3.38 9.24 1.88
CA VAL A 57 4.63 9.53 2.60
C VAL A 57 4.33 10.23 3.93
N VAL A 58 3.45 11.24 3.92
CA VAL A 58 3.06 11.97 5.14
C VAL A 58 2.41 11.03 6.14
N MET A 59 1.47 10.16 5.72
CA MET A 59 0.89 9.14 6.60
C MET A 59 1.96 8.20 7.17
N GLY A 60 2.91 7.75 6.35
CA GLY A 60 3.99 6.87 6.79
C GLY A 60 4.89 7.53 7.83
N VAL A 61 5.30 8.79 7.60
CA VAL A 61 6.15 9.55 8.51
C VAL A 61 5.42 9.85 9.82
N LEU A 62 4.18 10.35 9.76
CA LEU A 62 3.36 10.62 10.94
C LEU A 62 3.06 9.33 11.72
N GLY A 63 2.74 8.25 11.02
CA GLY A 63 2.50 6.94 11.61
C GLY A 63 3.74 6.38 12.30
N GLY A 64 4.91 6.49 11.67
CA GLY A 64 6.19 6.09 12.25
C GLY A 64 6.54 6.90 13.49
N ALA A 65 6.39 8.23 13.43
CA ALA A 65 6.63 9.11 14.58
C ALA A 65 5.69 8.80 15.76
N ALA A 66 4.40 8.59 15.49
CA ALA A 66 3.42 8.21 16.51
C ALA A 66 3.70 6.82 17.11
N LEU A 67 4.16 5.86 16.29
CA LEU A 67 4.54 4.53 16.77
C LEU A 67 5.72 4.57 17.73
N VAL A 68 6.80 5.26 17.34
CA VAL A 68 8.00 5.38 18.18
C VAL A 68 7.70 6.22 19.43
N GLY A 69 7.09 7.40 19.26
CA GLY A 69 6.75 8.28 20.38
C GLY A 69 5.77 7.64 21.36
N GLY A 70 4.76 6.94 20.84
CA GLY A 70 3.81 6.17 21.64
C GLY A 70 4.47 5.04 22.42
N GLY A 71 5.37 4.27 21.78
CA GLY A 71 6.15 3.22 22.45
C GLY A 71 7.02 3.75 23.59
N VAL A 72 7.67 4.91 23.40
CA VAL A 72 8.47 5.55 24.45
C VAL A 72 7.60 6.00 25.62
N LEU A 73 6.45 6.64 25.35
CA LEU A 73 5.51 7.04 26.40
C LEU A 73 4.94 5.83 27.15
N MET A 74 4.67 4.74 26.43
CA MET A 74 4.19 3.49 27.01
C MET A 74 5.22 2.89 27.95
N TYR A 75 6.47 2.79 27.49
CA TYR A 75 7.59 2.30 28.28
C TYR A 75 7.79 3.14 29.56
N GLN A 76 7.84 4.47 29.45
CA GLN A 76 7.95 5.35 30.61
C GLN A 76 6.76 5.24 31.57
N GLY A 77 5.57 4.95 31.05
CA GLY A 77 4.37 4.76 31.87
C GLY A 77 4.40 3.47 32.70
N ILE A 78 4.90 2.38 32.11
CA ILE A 78 4.99 1.06 32.76
C ILE A 78 6.22 0.96 33.68
N SER A 79 7.32 1.60 33.30
CA SER A 79 8.54 1.69 34.12
C SER A 79 8.48 2.78 35.19
N ALA A 80 7.37 3.50 35.31
CA ALA A 80 7.17 4.43 36.41
C ALA A 80 7.10 3.64 37.71
N GLU A 81 8.02 3.92 38.64
CA GLU A 81 8.02 3.28 39.95
C GLU A 81 6.65 3.51 40.62
N PRO A 82 6.01 2.46 41.15
CA PRO A 82 4.84 2.64 41.98
C PRO A 82 5.31 3.44 43.20
N LYS A 83 4.92 4.72 43.28
CA LYS A 83 4.98 5.41 44.56
C LYS A 83 4.09 4.60 45.49
N LEU A 84 4.70 3.85 46.42
CA LEU A 84 3.99 3.22 47.52
C LEU A 84 3.27 4.35 48.26
N CYS A 85 1.98 4.50 47.99
CA CYS A 85 1.11 5.29 48.83
C CYS A 85 1.09 4.54 50.17
N GLY A 86 1.91 4.99 51.13
CA GLY A 86 1.88 4.47 52.49
C GLY A 86 0.49 4.66 53.11
N LEU A 87 0.23 4.00 54.24
CA LEU A 87 -1.05 4.07 54.96
C LEU A 87 -1.52 5.51 55.28
N ASP A 88 -0.60 6.49 55.30
CA ASP A 88 -0.88 7.90 55.61
C ASP A 88 -0.99 8.82 54.37
N ALA A 89 -1.13 8.27 53.17
CA ALA A 89 -1.21 9.09 51.96
C ALA A 89 -2.57 9.81 51.85
N PRO A 90 -2.60 11.12 51.48
CA PRO A 90 -3.85 11.84 51.27
C PRO A 90 -4.67 11.20 50.14
N PRO A 91 -6.02 11.36 50.12
CA PRO A 91 -6.90 10.76 49.10
C PRO A 91 -6.59 11.20 47.66
N SER A 92 -5.70 12.19 47.48
CA SER A 92 -5.18 12.65 46.19
C SER A 92 -3.95 11.88 45.69
N CYS A 93 -3.48 10.84 46.39
CA CYS A 93 -2.34 10.03 45.98
C CYS A 93 -2.72 9.02 44.88
N SER A 94 -3.13 9.55 43.73
CA SER A 94 -3.39 8.81 42.50
C SER A 94 -2.09 8.74 41.70
N SER A 95 -1.49 7.54 41.61
CA SER A 95 -0.40 7.25 40.64
C SER A 95 -0.97 7.16 39.21
N SER A 96 -1.79 8.12 38.81
CA SER A 96 -2.43 8.17 37.49
C SER A 96 -1.45 8.56 36.41
N ARG A 97 -0.39 9.33 36.71
CA ARG A 97 0.54 9.82 35.68
C ARG A 97 1.25 8.71 34.90
N GLY A 98 1.66 7.63 35.56
CA GLY A 98 2.26 6.47 34.89
C GLY A 98 1.25 5.76 33.99
N MET A 99 0.07 5.45 34.53
CA MET A 99 -1.00 4.80 33.79
C MET A 99 -1.54 5.66 32.63
N THR A 100 -1.67 6.97 32.80
CA THR A 100 -2.06 7.91 31.75
C THR A 100 -1.02 7.93 30.63
N LYS A 101 0.28 7.98 30.94
CA LYS A 101 1.33 7.87 29.92
C LYS A 101 1.30 6.51 29.22
N ALA A 102 1.05 5.43 29.94
CA ALA A 102 0.94 4.08 29.37
C ALA A 102 -0.22 3.98 28.38
N VAL A 103 -1.40 4.46 28.76
CA VAL A 103 -2.61 4.45 27.91
C VAL A 103 -2.45 5.38 26.70
N LEU A 104 -1.94 6.60 26.90
CA LEU A 104 -1.66 7.53 25.80
C LEU A 104 -0.61 6.96 24.84
N GLY A 105 0.44 6.34 25.39
CA GLY A 105 1.50 5.72 24.61
C GLY A 105 0.99 4.55 23.77
N LEU A 106 0.18 3.67 24.37
CA LEU A 106 -0.46 2.56 23.67
C LEU A 106 -1.39 3.07 22.56
N GLY A 107 -2.23 4.06 22.86
CA GLY A 107 -3.13 4.66 21.87
C GLY A 107 -2.39 5.29 20.69
N ALA A 108 -1.34 6.06 20.97
CA ALA A 108 -0.48 6.64 19.94
C ALA A 108 0.25 5.57 19.12
N ALA A 109 0.73 4.50 19.76
CA ALA A 109 1.44 3.42 19.08
C ALA A 109 0.53 2.64 18.11
N LEU A 110 -0.68 2.28 18.57
CA LEU A 110 -1.68 1.61 17.75
C LEU A 110 -2.19 2.51 16.62
N GLY A 111 -2.46 3.80 16.91
CA GLY A 111 -2.83 4.79 15.91
C GLY A 111 -1.73 4.97 14.85
N GLY A 112 -0.47 5.04 15.27
CA GLY A 112 0.68 5.11 14.38
C GLY A 112 0.82 3.89 13.48
N GLY A 113 0.67 2.69 14.05
CA GLY A 113 0.63 1.44 13.29
C GLY A 113 -0.50 1.40 12.26
N GLY A 114 -1.69 1.89 12.63
CA GLY A 114 -2.83 2.04 11.73
C GLY A 114 -2.54 2.95 10.54
N LEU A 115 -1.88 4.10 10.76
CA LEU A 115 -1.48 5.02 9.68
C LEU A 115 -0.44 4.38 8.74
N ILE A 116 0.54 3.65 9.28
CA ILE A 116 1.54 2.92 8.46
C ILE A 116 0.85 1.86 7.61
N MET A 117 -0.07 1.09 8.21
CA MET A 117 -0.83 0.07 7.50
C MET A 117 -1.73 0.68 6.42
N GLY A 118 -2.42 1.78 6.72
CA GLY A 118 -3.20 2.55 5.75
C GLY A 118 -2.35 3.05 4.58
N ALA A 119 -1.16 3.59 4.85
CA ALA A 119 -0.22 4.02 3.83
C ALA A 119 0.25 2.85 2.94
N ARG A 120 0.46 1.66 3.51
CA ARG A 120 0.81 0.44 2.76
C ARG A 120 -0.30 0.02 1.81
N LEU A 121 -1.56 0.06 2.26
CA LEU A 121 -2.73 -0.32 1.47
C LEU A 121 -3.09 0.72 0.40
N MET A 122 -2.70 1.99 0.58
CA MET A 122 -2.97 3.05 -0.39
C MET A 122 -2.06 2.91 -1.62
N SER A 123 -2.66 2.72 -2.79
CA SER A 123 -1.96 2.81 -4.08
C SER A 123 -1.69 4.29 -4.40
N PRO A 124 -0.43 4.71 -4.59
CA PRO A 124 -0.13 6.08 -5.05
C PRO A 124 -0.58 6.32 -6.50
N HIS A 125 -0.96 5.25 -7.20
CA HIS A 125 -1.29 5.26 -8.61
C HIS A 125 -2.74 5.71 -8.87
N PRO A 126 -2.95 6.77 -9.70
CA PRO A 126 -4.28 7.33 -9.94
C PRO A 126 -5.17 6.51 -10.88
N VAL A 127 -4.60 5.62 -11.69
CA VAL A 127 -5.35 4.81 -12.67
C VAL A 127 -5.19 3.31 -12.38
N SER A 128 -6.13 2.48 -12.85
CA SER A 128 -6.12 1.03 -12.62
C SER A 128 -5.22 0.29 -13.61
N GLY A 129 -4.83 -0.95 -13.27
CA GLY A 129 -4.05 -1.87 -14.12
C GLY A 129 -4.45 -1.89 -15.60
N SER A 130 -5.75 -1.97 -15.87
CA SER A 130 -6.33 -1.97 -17.20
C SER A 130 -6.21 -0.61 -17.89
N GLN A 131 -6.46 0.48 -17.17
CA GLN A 131 -6.34 1.84 -17.72
C GLN A 131 -4.90 2.21 -18.08
N ALA A 132 -3.89 1.82 -17.30
CA ALA A 132 -2.50 2.08 -17.72
C ALA A 132 -2.09 1.29 -18.97
N ARG A 133 -2.65 0.10 -19.17
CA ARG A 133 -2.43 -0.66 -20.41
C ARG A 133 -3.07 0.03 -21.59
N GLU A 134 -4.32 0.44 -21.45
CA GLU A 134 -5.02 1.22 -22.48
C GLU A 134 -4.25 2.50 -22.83
N LEU A 135 -3.77 3.23 -21.82
CA LEU A 135 -2.91 4.41 -22.01
C LEU A 135 -1.60 4.11 -22.75
N ALA A 136 -0.95 2.98 -22.43
CA ALA A 136 0.26 2.55 -23.11
C ALA A 136 -0.01 2.12 -24.56
N ASP A 137 -1.10 1.39 -24.79
CA ASP A 137 -1.52 0.92 -26.12
C ASP A 137 -1.89 2.09 -27.03
N ASP A 138 -2.61 3.09 -26.52
CA ASP A 138 -2.95 4.31 -27.27
C ASP A 138 -1.73 5.16 -27.61
N TYR A 139 -0.76 5.25 -26.69
CA TYR A 139 0.53 5.89 -26.98
C TYR A 139 1.28 5.14 -28.08
N ASN A 140 1.36 3.80 -28.00
CA ASN A 140 2.04 2.98 -28.99
C ASN A 140 1.35 3.05 -30.36
N LYS A 141 0.01 3.07 -30.42
CA LYS A 141 -0.74 3.25 -31.68
C LYS A 141 -0.42 4.56 -32.37
N ARG A 142 -0.44 5.68 -31.63
CA ARG A 142 -0.08 7.00 -32.17
C ARG A 142 1.37 7.02 -32.68
N LEU A 143 2.29 6.49 -31.90
CA LEU A 143 3.71 6.44 -32.27
C LEU A 143 3.97 5.57 -33.50
N ARG A 144 3.22 4.48 -33.69
CA ARG A 144 3.29 3.65 -34.92
C ARG A 144 2.79 4.42 -36.15
N GLY A 145 1.72 5.19 -35.99
CA GLY A 145 1.22 6.10 -37.04
C GLY A 145 2.25 7.16 -37.43
N GLU A 146 2.91 7.78 -36.45
CA GLU A 146 4.00 8.75 -36.70
C GLU A 146 5.22 8.13 -37.40
N LEU A 147 5.49 6.84 -37.13
CA LEU A 147 6.61 6.11 -37.72
C LEU A 147 6.28 5.43 -39.05
N GLY A 148 5.05 5.55 -39.55
CA GLY A 148 4.61 4.91 -40.80
C GLY A 148 4.64 3.38 -40.77
N LEU A 149 4.51 2.78 -39.58
CA LEU A 149 4.51 1.32 -39.42
C LEU A 149 3.08 0.79 -39.60
N GLU A 150 2.85 -0.03 -40.64
CA GLU A 150 1.58 -0.75 -40.88
C GLU A 150 1.19 -1.63 -39.67
N ASP A 151 -0.11 -1.89 -39.52
CA ASP A 151 -0.74 -2.40 -38.29
C ASP A 151 -0.49 -3.91 -38.03
N ASP A 152 0.46 -4.50 -38.72
CA ASP A 152 0.65 -5.96 -38.88
C ASP A 152 1.26 -6.67 -37.65
N GLY A 153 1.47 -5.92 -36.57
CA GLY A 153 2.19 -6.36 -35.38
C GLY A 153 1.62 -5.81 -34.08
N ALA A 154 0.30 -5.59 -34.00
CA ALA A 154 -0.33 -5.33 -32.71
C ALA A 154 0.11 -6.43 -31.72
N PRO A 155 0.68 -6.09 -30.55
CA PRO A 155 1.13 -7.10 -29.60
C PRO A 155 -0.07 -8.00 -29.28
N LYS A 156 0.05 -9.30 -29.61
CA LYS A 156 -0.96 -10.30 -29.26
C LYS A 156 -1.30 -10.10 -27.79
N LYS A 157 -2.57 -9.78 -27.49
CA LYS A 157 -3.08 -9.81 -26.10
C LYS A 157 -2.64 -11.16 -25.53
N PRO A 158 -1.77 -11.20 -24.50
CA PRO A 158 -1.39 -12.47 -23.93
C PRO A 158 -2.68 -13.14 -23.46
N ALA A 159 -2.93 -14.36 -23.94
CA ALA A 159 -4.03 -15.17 -23.46
C ALA A 159 -3.94 -15.22 -21.94
N VAL A 160 -4.98 -14.75 -21.25
CA VAL A 160 -5.04 -14.80 -19.79
C VAL A 160 -5.10 -16.29 -19.44
N PRO A 161 -4.06 -16.88 -18.83
CA PRO A 161 -4.15 -18.27 -18.40
C PRO A 161 -5.25 -18.38 -17.34
N PRO A 162 -5.97 -19.51 -17.26
CA PRO A 162 -6.93 -19.75 -16.20
C PRO A 162 -6.22 -19.53 -14.85
N VAL A 163 -6.68 -18.54 -14.10
CA VAL A 163 -6.05 -18.14 -12.85
C VAL A 163 -6.56 -19.08 -11.77
N LEU A 164 -5.66 -19.87 -11.17
CA LEU A 164 -5.96 -20.61 -9.94
C LEU A 164 -6.31 -19.58 -8.86
N GLN A 165 -7.59 -19.49 -8.51
CA GLN A 165 -8.06 -18.65 -7.43
C GLN A 165 -8.24 -19.54 -6.21
N ALA A 166 -7.37 -19.40 -5.23
CA ALA A 166 -7.55 -19.97 -3.90
C ALA A 166 -7.87 -18.85 -2.91
N GLN A 167 -8.92 -19.03 -2.10
CA GLN A 167 -9.33 -18.13 -1.04
C GLN A 167 -9.29 -18.88 0.28
N LEU A 168 -8.72 -18.25 1.31
CA LEU A 168 -8.71 -18.74 2.67
C LEU A 168 -9.70 -17.92 3.49
N GLY A 169 -10.79 -18.56 3.94
CA GLY A 169 -11.80 -17.96 4.80
C GLY A 169 -11.75 -18.55 6.20
N ALA A 170 -12.10 -17.77 7.22
CA ALA A 170 -12.35 -18.31 8.55
C ALA A 170 -13.81 -18.78 8.63
N THR A 171 -14.04 -19.92 9.27
CA THR A 171 -15.40 -20.43 9.54
C THR A 171 -15.61 -20.51 11.04
N VAL A 172 -16.81 -20.14 11.49
CA VAL A 172 -17.19 -20.18 12.90
C VAL A 172 -18.54 -20.88 13.00
N GLY A 173 -18.62 -21.92 13.83
CA GLY A 173 -19.84 -22.67 14.06
C GLY A 173 -20.01 -23.07 15.53
N PRO A 174 -21.16 -23.66 15.89
CA PRO A 174 -21.49 -24.04 17.27
C PRO A 174 -20.50 -25.01 17.92
N GLN A 175 -19.68 -25.69 17.10
CA GLN A 175 -18.73 -26.73 17.50
C GLN A 175 -17.26 -26.26 17.44
N GLY A 176 -17.00 -25.00 17.08
CA GLY A 176 -15.65 -24.41 17.04
C GLY A 176 -15.42 -23.43 15.89
N ALA A 177 -14.17 -22.95 15.77
CA ALA A 177 -13.71 -22.12 14.68
C ALA A 177 -12.60 -22.82 13.89
N GLY A 178 -12.56 -22.61 12.58
CA GLY A 178 -11.58 -23.23 11.68
C GLY A 178 -11.21 -22.31 10.51
N LEU A 179 -10.32 -22.81 9.66
CA LEU A 179 -9.94 -22.17 8.40
C LEU A 179 -10.42 -23.04 7.24
N GLN A 180 -11.07 -22.43 6.26
CA GLN A 180 -11.55 -23.05 5.04
C GLN A 180 -10.74 -22.52 3.85
N LEU A 181 -10.23 -23.44 3.04
CA LEU A 181 -9.64 -23.12 1.74
C LEU A 181 -10.67 -23.45 0.65
N SER A 182 -11.02 -22.48 -0.18
CA SER A 182 -11.89 -22.67 -1.35
C SER A 182 -11.14 -22.24 -2.61
N GLY A 183 -11.43 -22.87 -3.76
CA GLY A 183 -10.83 -22.42 -5.00
C GLY A 183 -11.47 -23.02 -6.24
N THR A 184 -11.20 -22.38 -7.38
CA THR A 184 -11.57 -22.86 -8.72
C THR A 184 -10.28 -23.25 -9.45
N PHE A 185 -10.23 -24.49 -9.90
CA PHE A 185 -9.10 -25.12 -10.61
C PHE A 185 -9.51 -25.50 -12.03
#